data_AF-A0A448YYS2-F1
#
_entry.id   AF-A0A448YYS2-F1
#
_cell.length_a   1.000
_cell.length_b   1.000
_cell.length_c   1.000
_cell.angle_alpha   90.00
_cell.angle_beta   90.00
_cell.angle_gamma   90.00
#
_symmetry.space_group_name_H-M   'P 1'
#
loop_
_entity.id
_entity.type
_entity.pdbx_description
1 polymer ?
#
loop_
_entity_poly.entity_id
_entity_poly.type
_entity_poly.pdbx_seq_one_letter_code
_entity_poly.pdbx_strand_id
1 'polypeptide(L)'
;MTIVGNTRSSRDALAFLRSVKPKDGWSIQENDGGTSVRLLRRNVPLTEESFRDVHYDPSRNAVVGVVSSDASVCRVLVDGATGRPVPKSEGHVSCSGSYGGRRALPESTDRDRAGNPGGGSGARARARASGSSFFDGLSDLFSGGETEPAPAGRRTSSNTNRNTSNNVRGIRTSGSSSASNPSEAPPNPLAGLSEEDQQRYLKYAAMGLGAWTALRALSAILSEALWLALFLPGLYWYGVQTRPADSSFDTKKEVKRVLRGHHLPDDHPQKPQRANPLEWWTAKIAASLATEVGAASGGYALELTPLLGGVATHARVVLPALGLACEWIGCHHTWYHLRTTEASE
;
A
#
# COMPACT_ATOMS: atom_id res chain seq x y z
N MET A 1 0.24 0.62 23.31
CA MET A 1 -0.11 1.49 24.46
C MET A 1 -1.55 1.95 24.24
N THR A 2 -2.50 1.44 25.02
CA THR A 2 -3.93 1.76 24.91
C THR A 2 -4.22 2.97 25.79
N ILE A 3 -4.39 4.14 25.19
CA ILE A 3 -4.73 5.35 25.92
C ILE A 3 -6.23 5.26 26.27
N VAL A 4 -6.56 5.42 27.55
CA VAL A 4 -7.94 5.47 28.03
C VAL A 4 -8.39 6.92 27.86
N GLY A 5 -9.48 7.17 27.14
CA GLY A 5 -9.97 8.54 26.91
C GLY A 5 -10.06 9.36 28.21
N ASN A 6 -9.60 10.61 28.14
CA ASN A 6 -9.49 11.51 29.28
C ASN A 6 -10.85 12.01 29.78
N THR A 7 -11.88 12.03 28.93
CA THR A 7 -13.22 12.48 29.30
C THR A 7 -14.07 11.33 29.88
N ARG A 8 -14.97 11.66 30.82
CA ARG A 8 -15.93 10.70 31.38
C ARG A 8 -16.84 10.12 30.29
N SER A 9 -17.31 10.98 29.38
CA SER A 9 -18.10 10.63 28.20
C SER A 9 -17.41 9.59 27.31
N SER A 10 -16.13 9.79 26.99
CA SER A 10 -15.37 8.81 26.21
C SER A 10 -15.25 7.46 26.92
N ARG A 11 -15.09 7.46 28.25
CA ARG A 11 -15.03 6.22 29.04
C ARG A 11 -16.37 5.49 29.07
N ASP A 12 -17.46 6.22 29.24
CA ASP A 12 -18.82 5.65 29.23
C ASP A 12 -19.15 5.06 27.85
N ALA A 13 -18.79 5.75 26.78
CA ALA A 13 -18.93 5.25 25.41
C ALA A 13 -18.10 3.97 25.17
N LEU A 14 -16.87 3.94 25.66
CA LEU A 14 -15.98 2.79 25.51
C LEU A 14 -16.48 1.59 26.33
N ALA A 15 -16.98 1.83 27.55
CA ALA A 15 -17.61 0.81 28.39
C ALA A 15 -18.83 0.19 27.70
N PHE A 16 -19.68 1.02 27.08
CA PHE A 16 -20.81 0.56 26.28
C PHE A 16 -20.38 -0.28 25.07
N LEU A 17 -19.38 0.15 24.29
CA LEU A 17 -18.90 -0.63 23.14
C LEU A 17 -18.33 -1.99 23.55
N ARG A 18 -17.66 -2.05 24.71
CA ARG A 18 -17.13 -3.30 25.26
C ARG A 18 -18.22 -4.23 25.79
N SER A 19 -19.35 -3.70 26.28
CA SER A 19 -20.47 -4.55 26.70
C SER A 19 -21.19 -5.15 25.49
N VAL A 20 -21.33 -4.41 24.39
CA VAL A 20 -21.98 -4.89 23.15
C VAL A 20 -21.09 -5.89 22.40
N LYS A 21 -19.80 -5.60 22.23
CA LYS A 21 -18.83 -6.51 21.56
C LYS A 21 -17.47 -6.54 22.28
N PRO A 22 -17.30 -7.40 23.30
CA PRO A 22 -16.07 -7.43 24.09
C PRO A 22 -14.84 -7.85 23.30
N LYS A 23 -15.01 -8.70 22.27
CA LYS A 23 -13.91 -9.25 21.45
C LYS A 23 -13.44 -8.34 20.32
N ASP A 24 -14.09 -7.20 20.10
CA ASP A 24 -13.80 -6.36 18.93
C ASP A 24 -12.65 -5.37 19.11
N GLY A 25 -12.06 -5.29 20.31
CA GLY A 25 -10.84 -4.53 20.54
C GLY A 25 -11.04 -3.02 20.37
N TRP A 26 -12.12 -2.48 20.94
CA TRP A 26 -12.41 -1.05 20.93
C TRP A 26 -11.42 -0.26 21.80
N SER A 27 -10.86 0.81 21.24
CA SER A 27 -9.98 1.76 21.93
C SER A 27 -10.22 3.18 21.43
N ILE A 28 -9.85 4.18 22.24
CA ILE A 28 -9.86 5.59 21.84
C ILE A 28 -8.42 6.06 21.82
N GLN A 29 -8.02 6.74 20.73
CA GLN A 29 -6.73 7.38 20.61
C GLN A 29 -6.90 8.88 20.75
N GLU A 30 -6.09 9.48 21.61
CA GLU A 30 -5.99 10.93 21.72
C GLU A 30 -4.91 11.42 20.77
N ASN A 31 -5.19 12.50 20.05
CA ASN A 31 -4.18 13.17 19.24
C ASN A 31 -3.27 14.03 20.11
N ASP A 32 -2.10 14.37 19.58
CA ASP A 32 -1.10 15.21 20.24
C ASP A 32 -1.73 16.53 20.71
N GLY A 33 -1.74 16.72 22.03
CA GLY A 33 -2.38 17.87 22.70
C GLY A 33 -3.74 17.58 23.36
N GLY A 34 -4.29 16.36 23.25
CA GLY A 34 -5.50 15.96 23.98
C GLY A 34 -6.78 16.71 23.59
N THR A 35 -6.74 17.49 22.50
CA THR A 35 -7.84 18.32 22.01
C THR A 35 -8.84 17.56 21.17
N SER A 36 -8.41 16.44 20.59
CA SER A 36 -9.25 15.59 19.75
C SER A 36 -8.96 14.11 19.99
N VAL A 37 -9.98 13.30 19.77
CA VAL A 37 -10.02 11.87 19.99
C VAL A 37 -10.46 11.15 18.72
N ARG A 38 -10.00 9.92 18.54
CA ARG A 38 -10.38 9.04 17.44
C ARG A 38 -10.77 7.67 17.97
N LEU A 39 -11.90 7.16 17.51
CA LEU A 39 -12.36 5.81 17.86
C LEU A 39 -11.68 4.77 16.95
N LEU A 40 -11.04 3.79 17.57
CA LEU A 40 -10.32 2.69 16.93
C LEU A 40 -11.04 1.37 17.17
N ARG A 41 -11.04 0.50 16.15
CA ARG A 41 -11.44 -0.91 16.26
C ARG A 41 -10.25 -1.78 15.88
N ARG A 42 -9.75 -2.59 16.82
CA ARG A 42 -8.53 -3.41 16.62
C ARG A 42 -7.33 -2.59 16.15
N ASN A 43 -7.15 -1.40 16.73
CA ASN A 43 -6.13 -0.40 16.35
C ASN A 43 -6.25 0.17 14.93
N VAL A 44 -7.40 -0.01 14.26
CA VAL A 44 -7.70 0.65 12.98
C VAL A 44 -8.70 1.77 13.22
N PRO A 45 -8.43 3.00 12.75
CA PRO A 45 -9.37 4.11 12.89
C PRO A 45 -10.67 3.82 12.13
N LEU A 46 -11.81 4.04 12.79
CA LEU A 46 -13.11 3.90 12.12
C LEU A 46 -13.32 4.96 11.05
N THR A 47 -12.83 6.17 11.30
CA THR A 47 -12.91 7.32 10.39
C THR A 47 -11.57 8.04 10.36
N GLU A 48 -11.27 8.69 9.25
CA GLU A 48 -10.09 9.57 9.12
C GLU A 48 -10.24 10.86 9.93
N GLU A 49 -11.48 11.29 10.18
CA GLU A 49 -11.81 12.46 10.99
C GLU A 49 -11.47 12.22 12.46
N SER A 50 -11.01 13.27 13.14
CA SER A 50 -10.92 13.33 14.60
C SER A 50 -12.14 14.06 15.17
N PHE A 51 -12.55 13.68 16.37
CA PHE A 51 -13.69 14.25 17.08
C PHE A 51 -13.20 14.99 18.30
N ARG A 52 -13.97 15.97 18.78
CA ARG A 52 -13.64 16.63 20.05
C ARG A 52 -13.83 15.67 21.24
N ASP A 53 -14.89 14.87 21.17
CA ASP A 53 -15.16 13.81 22.14
C ASP A 53 -15.95 12.66 21.49
N VAL A 54 -15.98 11.50 22.16
CA VAL A 54 -16.85 10.38 21.83
C VAL A 54 -17.86 10.20 22.98
N HIS A 55 -19.14 10.10 22.65
CA HIS A 55 -20.22 10.02 23.64
C HIS A 55 -21.19 8.89 23.29
N TYR A 56 -21.75 8.24 24.30
CA TYR A 56 -22.86 7.31 24.12
C TYR A 56 -24.18 8.05 24.31
N ASP A 57 -25.00 8.09 23.27
CA ASP A 57 -26.33 8.68 23.30
C ASP A 57 -27.36 7.59 23.63
N PRO A 58 -27.91 7.56 24.87
CA PRO A 58 -28.86 6.54 25.28
C PRO A 58 -30.22 6.67 24.56
N SER A 59 -30.58 7.86 24.09
CA SER A 59 -31.87 8.08 23.41
C SER A 59 -31.94 7.38 22.06
N ARG A 60 -30.80 7.30 21.36
CA ARG A 60 -30.65 6.64 20.07
C ARG A 60 -30.03 5.25 20.19
N ASN A 61 -29.59 4.89 21.39
CA ASN A 61 -28.78 3.71 21.64
C ASN A 61 -27.60 3.63 20.65
N ALA A 62 -26.79 4.68 20.55
CA ALA A 62 -25.69 4.76 19.59
C ALA A 62 -24.48 5.49 20.15
N VAL A 63 -23.29 5.19 19.64
CA VAL A 63 -22.07 5.94 19.96
C VAL A 63 -21.82 6.99 18.89
N VAL A 64 -21.69 8.23 19.33
CA VAL A 64 -21.54 9.41 18.48
C VAL A 64 -20.20 10.11 18.72
N GLY A 65 -19.63 10.66 17.66
CA GLY A 65 -18.49 11.58 17.72
C GLY A 65 -18.98 13.02 17.70
N VAL A 66 -18.50 13.84 18.64
CA VAL A 66 -18.84 15.26 18.73
C VAL A 66 -17.92 16.05 17.79
N VAL A 67 -18.50 16.69 16.78
CA VAL A 67 -17.76 17.41 15.73
C VAL A 67 -17.63 18.89 16.07
N SER A 68 -18.70 19.53 16.54
CA SER A 68 -18.74 20.97 16.81
C SER A 68 -18.26 21.31 18.22
N SER A 69 -17.68 22.52 18.38
CA SER A 69 -17.32 23.09 19.69
C SER A 69 -18.51 23.18 20.62
N ASP A 70 -19.68 23.49 20.07
CA ASP A 70 -20.87 23.78 20.87
C ASP A 70 -21.65 22.50 21.20
N ALA A 71 -21.08 21.34 20.85
CA ALA A 71 -21.73 20.04 20.93
C ALA A 71 -23.11 20.00 20.26
N SER A 72 -23.35 20.86 19.28
CA SER A 72 -24.62 20.92 18.54
C SER A 72 -24.69 19.89 17.41
N VAL A 73 -23.53 19.52 16.85
CA VAL A 73 -23.39 18.58 15.75
C VAL A 73 -22.61 17.36 16.19
N CYS A 74 -23.29 16.22 16.16
CA CYS A 74 -22.77 14.89 16.38
C CYS A 74 -22.78 14.11 15.08
N ARG A 75 -21.95 13.08 14.99
CA ARG A 75 -21.97 12.08 13.93
C ARG A 75 -22.06 10.69 14.53
N VAL A 76 -22.95 9.85 14.03
CA VAL A 76 -23.06 8.47 14.52
C VAL A 76 -21.86 7.66 14.02
N LEU A 77 -21.16 7.00 14.94
CA LEU A 77 -19.97 6.19 14.63
C LEU A 77 -20.30 4.70 14.69
N VAL A 78 -21.09 4.28 15.68
CA VAL A 78 -21.44 2.89 15.92
C VAL A 78 -22.90 2.80 16.32
N ASP A 79 -23.65 1.95 15.63
CA ASP A 79 -24.99 1.57 16.01
C ASP A 79 -24.93 0.69 17.26
N GLY A 80 -25.55 1.12 18.36
CA GLY A 80 -25.50 0.41 19.63
C GLY A 80 -26.34 -0.85 19.69
N ALA A 81 -27.30 -1.05 18.77
CA ALA A 81 -28.04 -2.31 18.68
C ALA A 81 -27.15 -3.42 18.10
N THR A 82 -26.40 -3.12 17.04
CA THR A 82 -25.60 -4.12 16.32
C THR A 82 -24.11 -4.11 16.70
N GLY A 83 -23.63 -3.05 17.35
CA GLY A 83 -22.22 -2.78 17.57
C GLY A 83 -21.43 -2.73 16.27
N ARG A 84 -22.05 -2.32 15.16
CA ARG A 84 -21.40 -2.20 13.83
C ARG A 84 -21.09 -0.73 13.52
N PRO A 85 -19.96 -0.45 12.87
CA PRO A 85 -19.68 0.91 12.40
C PRO A 85 -20.73 1.38 11.40
N VAL A 86 -21.14 2.63 11.53
CA VAL A 86 -22.09 3.29 10.62
C VAL A 86 -21.32 3.90 9.44
N PRO A 87 -21.73 3.66 8.18
CA PRO A 87 -21.05 4.21 7.00
C PRO A 87 -21.09 5.75 6.99
N LYS A 88 -20.06 6.37 6.39
CA LYS A 88 -19.87 7.84 6.41
C LYS A 88 -21.04 8.66 5.85
N SER A 89 -21.86 8.06 4.99
CA SER A 89 -23.02 8.71 4.38
C SER A 89 -24.20 8.90 5.34
N GLU A 90 -24.25 8.20 6.47
CA GLU A 90 -25.37 8.27 7.40
C GLU A 90 -25.18 9.37 8.44
N GLY A 91 -25.73 10.55 8.09
CA GLY A 91 -26.39 11.50 8.99
C GLY A 91 -25.55 12.16 10.08
N HIS A 92 -25.27 13.45 9.89
CA HIS A 92 -25.08 14.34 11.03
C HIS A 92 -26.36 14.39 11.87
N VAL A 93 -26.18 14.34 13.17
CA VAL A 93 -27.25 14.29 14.15
C VAL A 93 -27.09 15.48 15.08
N SER A 94 -28.19 16.17 15.40
CA SER A 94 -28.16 17.14 16.48
C SER A 94 -28.04 16.43 17.82
N CYS A 95 -27.00 16.74 18.59
CA CYS A 95 -26.82 16.16 19.92
C CYS A 95 -27.88 16.78 20.83
N SER A 96 -28.93 16.02 21.19
CA SER A 96 -30.01 16.53 22.01
C SER A 96 -29.56 16.66 23.46
N GLY A 97 -29.01 17.82 23.84
CA GLY A 97 -28.96 18.42 25.20
C GLY A 97 -28.33 17.64 26.37
N SER A 98 -28.12 16.33 26.26
CA SER A 98 -27.67 15.45 27.34
C SER A 98 -26.15 15.35 27.42
N TYR A 99 -25.44 15.98 26.48
CA TYR A 99 -24.01 16.17 26.62
C TYR A 99 -23.77 17.22 27.70
N GLY A 100 -23.74 16.77 28.97
CA GLY A 100 -23.40 17.56 30.16
C GLY A 100 -21.92 17.98 30.20
N GLY A 101 -21.31 18.18 29.04
CA GLY A 101 -19.99 18.75 28.90
C GLY A 101 -19.97 20.11 29.58
N ARG A 102 -18.99 20.28 30.47
CA ARG A 102 -18.68 21.54 31.16
C ARG A 102 -19.00 22.70 30.22
N ARG A 103 -19.86 23.65 30.65
CA ARG A 103 -19.88 25.00 30.07
C ARG A 103 -18.43 25.38 29.85
N ALA A 104 -18.08 25.72 28.61
CA ALA A 104 -16.73 26.12 28.24
C ALA A 104 -16.20 27.05 29.34
N LEU A 105 -15.19 26.58 30.08
CA LEU A 105 -14.43 27.49 30.93
C LEU A 105 -13.92 28.58 29.98
N PRO A 106 -14.19 29.86 30.25
CA PRO A 106 -13.78 30.94 29.37
C PRO A 106 -12.29 30.80 29.11
N GLU A 107 -11.94 30.82 27.84
CA GLU A 107 -10.58 30.83 27.34
C GLU A 107 -9.83 31.96 28.05
N SER A 108 -8.98 31.59 29.01
CA SER A 108 -8.21 32.54 29.79
C SER A 108 -7.13 33.13 28.89
N THR A 109 -7.46 34.19 28.19
CA THR A 109 -6.49 35.19 27.76
C THR A 109 -5.94 35.85 29.02
N ASP A 110 -4.90 35.26 29.60
CA ASP A 110 -4.06 35.99 30.53
C ASP A 110 -2.64 36.10 30.01
N ARG A 111 -2.32 37.37 29.84
CA ARG A 111 -1.06 38.01 29.46
C ARG A 111 -0.01 37.81 30.55
N ASP A 112 1.24 37.89 30.09
CA ASP A 112 2.35 38.58 30.73
C ASP A 112 2.68 38.24 32.20
N ARG A 113 3.72 37.43 32.40
CA ARG A 113 4.67 37.73 33.47
C ARG A 113 6.10 37.31 33.13
N ALA A 114 6.94 38.34 33.06
CA ALA A 114 8.38 38.31 32.95
C ALA A 114 9.08 37.63 34.14
N GLY A 115 10.31 37.16 33.90
CA GLY A 115 11.36 37.10 34.93
C GLY A 115 12.03 35.73 35.15
N ASN A 116 13.12 35.46 34.41
CA ASN A 116 14.51 35.14 34.82
C ASN A 116 14.79 34.40 36.17
N PRO A 117 16.02 33.90 36.43
CA PRO A 117 16.98 33.06 35.67
C PRO A 117 17.41 31.80 36.46
N GLY A 118 18.22 30.93 35.82
CA GLY A 118 19.39 30.37 36.51
C GLY A 118 19.41 28.86 36.83
N GLY A 119 20.44 28.20 36.27
CA GLY A 119 21.38 27.34 37.00
C GLY A 119 20.90 26.00 37.56
N GLY A 120 21.51 24.90 37.12
CA GLY A 120 21.40 23.64 37.85
C GLY A 120 21.95 22.42 37.13
N SER A 121 23.24 22.18 37.32
CA SER A 121 23.98 20.99 36.92
C SER A 121 23.32 19.65 37.27
N GLY A 122 23.53 18.66 36.39
CA GLY A 122 24.01 17.35 36.79
C GLY A 122 22.96 16.32 37.22
N ALA A 123 22.67 15.37 36.33
CA ALA A 123 22.19 14.05 36.73
C ALA A 123 22.76 12.96 35.83
N ARG A 124 23.62 12.15 36.45
CA ARG A 124 24.13 10.85 35.99
C ARG A 124 22.97 9.95 35.53
N ALA A 125 22.98 9.53 34.28
CA ALA A 125 22.17 8.39 33.83
C ALA A 125 22.96 7.09 34.06
N ARG A 126 22.66 6.40 35.16
CA ARG A 126 22.98 4.97 35.34
C ARG A 126 22.01 4.17 34.48
N ALA A 127 22.49 3.55 33.40
CA ALA A 127 21.75 2.50 32.70
C ALA A 127 21.85 1.20 33.53
N ARG A 128 20.74 0.78 34.15
CA ARG A 128 20.61 -0.53 34.79
C ARG A 128 19.28 -1.15 34.40
N ALA A 129 19.40 -2.22 33.61
CA ALA A 129 18.56 -3.42 33.48
C ALA A 129 17.03 -3.29 33.34
N SER A 130 16.48 -3.97 32.32
CA SER A 130 15.51 -5.06 32.57
C SER A 130 15.38 -5.94 31.32
N GLY A 131 15.98 -7.13 31.36
CA GLY A 131 15.54 -8.26 30.56
C GLY A 131 14.27 -8.81 31.20
N SER A 132 13.16 -8.77 30.48
CA SER A 132 11.90 -9.40 30.88
C SER A 132 11.76 -10.74 30.16
N SER A 133 11.78 -11.81 30.94
CA SER A 133 11.36 -13.16 30.62
C SER A 133 9.94 -13.17 30.03
N PHE A 134 9.78 -13.72 28.82
CA PHE A 134 8.51 -13.80 28.10
C PHE A 134 8.07 -15.25 27.82
N PHE A 135 8.63 -16.23 28.53
CA PHE A 135 8.27 -17.64 28.36
C PHE A 135 8.05 -18.30 29.71
N ASP A 136 6.85 -18.10 30.26
CA ASP A 136 6.25 -18.99 31.27
C ASP A 136 4.75 -19.03 30.98
N GLY A 137 4.26 -20.12 30.38
CA GLY A 137 2.83 -20.30 30.15
C GLY A 137 2.42 -21.09 28.91
N LEU A 138 3.11 -22.19 28.57
CA LEU A 138 2.72 -23.05 27.43
C LEU A 138 2.66 -24.57 27.77
N SER A 139 2.59 -24.94 29.05
CA SER A 139 2.57 -26.36 29.46
C SER A 139 1.18 -27.03 29.51
N ASP A 140 0.07 -26.29 29.43
CA ASP A 140 -1.24 -26.84 29.86
C ASP A 140 -2.24 -27.17 28.72
N LEU A 141 -1.77 -27.43 27.50
CA LEU A 141 -2.68 -27.57 26.33
C LEU A 141 -2.60 -28.87 25.53
N PHE A 142 -2.01 -29.94 26.08
CA PHE A 142 -2.09 -31.26 25.47
C PHE A 142 -2.56 -32.31 26.47
N SER A 143 -3.89 -32.44 26.58
CA SER A 143 -4.51 -33.68 27.04
C SER A 143 -5.85 -33.86 26.32
N GLY A 144 -5.95 -34.95 25.54
CA GLY A 144 -7.23 -35.56 25.18
C GLY A 144 -7.59 -35.54 23.69
N GLY A 145 -7.62 -36.73 23.10
CA GLY A 145 -8.70 -37.08 22.17
C GLY A 145 -8.27 -37.63 20.80
N GLU A 146 -7.96 -38.93 20.76
CA GLU A 146 -8.01 -39.75 19.54
C GLU A 146 -9.45 -39.86 18.99
N THR A 147 -9.57 -40.00 17.67
CA THR A 147 -10.40 -40.94 16.86
C THR A 147 -11.11 -40.32 15.63
N GLU A 148 -10.55 -40.66 14.45
CA GLU A 148 -11.21 -41.30 13.28
C GLU A 148 -12.30 -40.54 12.47
N PRO A 149 -12.73 -41.04 11.27
CA PRO A 149 -12.09 -40.78 9.97
C PRO A 149 -12.97 -39.97 8.97
N ALA A 150 -12.38 -39.75 7.79
CA ALA A 150 -12.91 -39.11 6.58
C ALA A 150 -14.33 -39.55 6.15
N PRO A 151 -14.97 -38.77 5.26
CA PRO A 151 -15.02 -39.27 3.89
C PRO A 151 -14.96 -38.22 2.75
N ALA A 152 -14.46 -38.73 1.62
CA ALA A 152 -14.96 -38.57 0.25
C ALA A 152 -15.19 -37.16 -0.35
N GLY A 153 -14.27 -36.80 -1.25
CA GLY A 153 -14.57 -36.71 -2.68
C GLY A 153 -15.65 -35.71 -3.14
N ARG A 154 -15.21 -34.58 -3.69
CA ARG A 154 -15.97 -33.88 -4.72
C ARG A 154 -15.06 -33.33 -5.82
N ARG A 155 -14.96 -34.11 -6.90
CA ARG A 155 -14.50 -33.66 -8.21
C ARG A 155 -15.52 -32.65 -8.74
N THR A 156 -15.09 -31.42 -9.03
CA THR A 156 -15.78 -30.55 -9.99
C THR A 156 -14.90 -30.39 -11.21
N SER A 157 -15.18 -31.26 -12.17
CA SER A 157 -14.72 -31.19 -13.53
C SER A 157 -15.48 -30.10 -14.29
N SER A 158 -14.78 -29.55 -15.28
CA SER A 158 -15.28 -29.19 -16.61
C SER A 158 -15.90 -27.81 -16.86
N ASN A 159 -15.45 -27.29 -18.01
CA ASN A 159 -16.16 -26.43 -18.95
C ASN A 159 -16.36 -24.97 -18.51
N THR A 160 -15.98 -23.99 -19.31
CA THR A 160 -16.49 -23.87 -20.68
C THR A 160 -15.61 -22.92 -21.51
N ASN A 161 -15.12 -23.46 -22.61
CA ASN A 161 -14.88 -22.80 -23.89
C ASN A 161 -15.67 -21.49 -24.08
N ARG A 162 -14.97 -20.36 -24.21
CA ARG A 162 -15.49 -19.23 -24.99
C ARG A 162 -14.56 -18.94 -26.16
N ASN A 163 -14.82 -19.71 -27.21
CA ASN A 163 -14.73 -19.25 -28.59
C ASN A 163 -15.21 -17.80 -28.66
N THR A 164 -14.30 -16.86 -28.95
CA THR A 164 -14.67 -15.55 -29.47
C THR A 164 -14.25 -15.55 -30.93
N SER A 165 -15.06 -16.23 -31.73
CA SER A 165 -15.01 -16.21 -33.17
C SER A 165 -15.68 -14.94 -33.69
N ASN A 166 -15.01 -14.34 -34.67
CA ASN A 166 -15.59 -13.73 -35.88
C ASN A 166 -16.67 -12.65 -35.70
N ASN A 167 -16.23 -11.41 -35.89
CA ASN A 167 -17.07 -10.40 -36.53
C ASN A 167 -16.29 -9.76 -37.70
N VAL A 168 -16.00 -10.59 -38.71
CA VAL A 168 -15.69 -10.13 -40.07
C VAL A 168 -16.99 -9.56 -40.63
N ARG A 169 -17.18 -8.26 -40.44
CA ARG A 169 -18.31 -7.52 -40.99
C ARG A 169 -18.09 -7.40 -42.49
N GLY A 170 -18.74 -8.29 -43.24
CA GLY A 170 -18.85 -8.22 -44.69
C GLY A 170 -19.53 -6.92 -45.09
N ILE A 171 -18.74 -6.00 -45.64
CA ILE A 171 -19.26 -4.87 -46.40
C ILE A 171 -19.65 -5.44 -47.77
N ARG A 172 -20.95 -5.72 -47.92
CA ARG A 172 -21.59 -5.91 -49.22
C ARG A 172 -21.55 -4.57 -49.95
N THR A 173 -20.57 -4.39 -50.83
CA THR A 173 -20.63 -3.36 -51.87
C THR A 173 -21.53 -3.88 -52.98
N SER A 174 -22.75 -3.34 -53.01
CA SER A 174 -23.69 -3.45 -54.11
C SER A 174 -23.03 -2.95 -55.39
N GLY A 175 -23.00 -3.79 -56.42
CA GLY A 175 -22.60 -3.39 -57.76
C GLY A 175 -23.53 -2.29 -58.27
N SER A 176 -22.96 -1.10 -58.48
CA SER A 176 -23.52 -0.11 -59.39
C SER A 176 -22.69 -0.19 -60.67
N SER A 177 -23.31 -0.76 -61.69
CA SER A 177 -22.92 -0.64 -63.09
C SER A 177 -22.97 0.85 -63.48
N SER A 178 -21.85 1.53 -63.28
CA SER A 178 -21.64 2.91 -63.71
C SER A 178 -20.87 2.89 -65.03
N ALA A 179 -21.46 3.54 -66.01
CA ALA A 179 -21.01 3.66 -67.38
C ALA A 179 -19.52 4.03 -67.49
N SER A 180 -18.83 3.38 -68.42
CA SER A 180 -17.49 3.72 -68.88
C SER A 180 -17.47 5.10 -69.53
N ASN A 181 -17.28 6.15 -68.72
CA ASN A 181 -16.81 7.43 -69.24
C ASN A 181 -15.40 7.22 -69.80
N PRO A 182 -15.08 7.72 -71.01
CA PRO A 182 -13.72 7.69 -71.51
C PRO A 182 -12.83 8.42 -70.52
N SER A 183 -11.86 7.70 -69.97
CA SER A 183 -10.83 8.26 -69.11
C SER A 183 -10.01 9.25 -69.93
N GLU A 184 -10.43 10.52 -69.96
CA GLU A 184 -9.56 11.63 -70.37
C GLU A 184 -8.32 11.56 -69.48
N ALA A 185 -7.21 11.10 -70.07
CA ALA A 185 -5.93 11.13 -69.39
C ALA A 185 -5.67 12.59 -69.02
N PRO A 186 -5.42 12.89 -67.74
CA PRO A 186 -5.18 14.27 -67.32
C PRO A 186 -4.07 14.86 -68.18
N PRO A 187 -4.27 16.08 -68.74
CA PRO A 187 -3.31 16.67 -69.65
C PRO A 187 -1.95 16.73 -68.97
N ASN A 188 -0.93 16.14 -69.60
CA ASN A 188 0.42 16.14 -69.07
C ASN A 188 0.90 17.60 -68.94
N PRO A 189 1.11 18.13 -67.72
CA PRO A 189 1.45 19.54 -67.52
C PRO A 189 2.83 19.90 -68.12
N LEU A 190 3.60 18.90 -68.53
CA LEU A 190 4.93 19.03 -69.13
C LEU A 190 4.91 19.06 -70.66
N ALA A 191 3.78 18.82 -71.32
CA ALA A 191 3.70 18.61 -72.78
C ALA A 191 4.14 19.81 -73.63
N GLY A 192 4.23 21.01 -73.06
CA GLY A 192 4.70 22.23 -73.74
C GLY A 192 6.17 22.58 -73.52
N LEU A 193 6.94 21.78 -72.76
CA LEU A 193 8.35 22.05 -72.46
C LEU A 193 9.28 21.24 -73.39
N SER A 194 10.46 21.78 -73.67
CA SER A 194 11.51 21.06 -74.40
C SER A 194 11.93 19.80 -73.63
N GLU A 195 12.34 18.75 -74.34
CA GLU A 195 12.73 17.47 -73.72
C GLU A 195 13.91 17.65 -72.73
N GLU A 196 14.84 18.56 -73.03
CA GLU A 196 15.95 18.91 -72.14
C GLU A 196 15.47 19.55 -70.83
N ASP A 197 14.47 20.44 -70.89
CA ASP A 197 13.89 21.07 -69.71
C ASP A 197 13.11 20.05 -68.88
N GLN A 198 12.36 19.14 -69.53
CA GLN A 198 11.66 18.06 -68.84
C GLN A 198 12.61 17.17 -68.04
N GLN A 199 13.77 16.80 -68.61
CA GLN A 199 14.78 16.02 -67.90
C GLN A 199 15.38 16.78 -66.71
N ARG A 200 15.63 18.09 -66.86
CA ARG A 200 16.10 18.94 -65.76
C ARG A 200 15.07 19.02 -64.65
N TYR A 201 13.80 19.25 -64.99
CA TYR A 201 12.70 19.27 -64.01
C TYR A 201 12.57 17.95 -63.26
N LEU A 202 12.65 16.81 -63.96
CA LEU A 202 12.61 15.49 -63.32
C LEU A 202 13.79 15.27 -62.36
N LYS A 203 15.00 15.70 -62.74
CA LYS A 203 16.17 15.61 -61.87
C LYS A 203 16.01 16.46 -60.61
N TYR A 204 15.56 17.70 -60.74
CA TYR A 204 15.32 18.58 -59.58
C TYR A 204 14.17 18.08 -58.70
N ALA A 205 13.10 17.56 -59.30
CA ALA A 205 11.99 16.97 -58.57
C ALA A 205 12.43 15.74 -57.77
N ALA A 206 13.21 14.84 -58.39
CA ALA A 206 13.76 13.66 -57.71
C ALA A 206 14.72 14.05 -56.57
N MET A 207 15.61 15.03 -56.80
CA MET A 207 16.48 15.57 -55.76
C MET A 207 15.69 16.21 -54.61
N GLY A 208 14.64 16.97 -54.93
CA GLY A 208 13.75 17.59 -53.93
C GLY A 208 13.03 16.55 -53.09
N LEU A 209 12.51 15.49 -53.72
CA LEU A 209 11.85 14.39 -53.01
C LEU A 209 12.84 13.65 -52.10
N GLY A 210 14.05 13.37 -52.58
CA GLY A 210 15.12 12.75 -51.78
C GLY A 210 15.56 13.59 -50.59
N ALA A 211 15.69 14.91 -50.77
CA ALA A 211 16.01 15.82 -49.67
C ALA A 211 14.87 15.88 -48.64
N TRP A 212 13.61 15.88 -49.09
CA TRP A 212 12.44 15.90 -48.20
C TRP A 212 12.32 14.61 -47.39
N THR A 213 12.53 13.44 -47.99
CA THR A 213 12.51 12.16 -47.27
C THR A 213 13.65 12.06 -46.27
N ALA A 214 14.86 12.51 -46.63
CA ALA A 214 16.00 12.58 -45.70
C ALA A 214 15.73 13.51 -44.51
N LEU A 215 15.14 14.69 -44.75
CA LEU A 215 14.77 15.62 -43.69
C LEU A 215 13.70 15.02 -42.76
N ARG A 216 12.69 14.34 -43.31
CA ARG A 216 11.69 13.61 -42.52
C ARG A 216 12.34 12.54 -41.64
N ALA A 217 13.24 11.73 -42.18
CA ALA A 217 13.94 10.70 -41.42
C ALA A 217 14.80 11.31 -40.29
N LEU A 218 15.55 12.37 -40.58
CA LEU A 218 16.33 13.10 -39.57
C LEU A 218 15.43 13.69 -38.48
N SER A 219 14.28 14.27 -38.86
CA SER A 219 13.33 14.83 -37.89
C SER A 219 12.73 13.77 -36.97
N ALA A 220 12.47 12.56 -37.50
CA ALA A 220 11.99 11.44 -36.70
C ALA A 220 13.04 11.01 -35.67
N ILE A 221 14.28 10.80 -36.11
CA ILE A 221 15.40 10.42 -35.22
C ILE A 221 15.63 11.49 -34.15
N LEU A 222 15.64 12.77 -34.53
CA LEU A 222 15.85 13.88 -33.59
C LEU A 222 14.72 13.95 -32.56
N SER A 223 13.47 13.71 -32.98
CA SER A 223 12.32 13.72 -32.09
C SER A 223 12.36 12.59 -31.07
N GLU A 224 12.74 11.37 -31.49
CA GLU A 224 12.89 10.23 -30.57
C GLU A 224 14.06 10.44 -29.60
N ALA A 225 15.20 10.92 -30.10
CA ALA A 225 16.36 11.24 -29.28
C ALA A 225 16.03 12.34 -28.27
N LEU A 226 15.29 13.38 -28.67
CA LEU A 226 14.85 14.44 -27.79
C LEU A 226 13.89 13.93 -26.70
N TRP A 227 12.94 13.06 -27.06
CA TRP A 227 12.05 12.43 -26.09
C TRP A 227 12.82 11.59 -25.09
N LEU A 228 13.78 10.77 -25.53
CA LEU A 228 14.63 10.00 -24.63
C LEU A 228 15.47 10.91 -23.73
N ALA A 229 16.05 11.98 -24.28
CA ALA A 229 16.85 12.95 -23.54
C ALA A 229 16.03 13.71 -22.48
N LEU A 230 14.72 13.92 -22.71
CA LEU A 230 13.81 14.57 -21.76
C LEU A 230 13.20 13.58 -20.74
N PHE A 231 12.77 12.41 -21.20
CA PHE A 231 12.12 11.42 -20.33
C PHE A 231 13.10 10.69 -19.43
N LEU A 232 14.30 10.35 -19.91
CA LEU A 232 15.23 9.53 -19.14
C LEU A 232 15.68 10.23 -17.84
N PRO A 233 16.03 11.54 -17.82
CA PRO A 233 16.32 12.26 -16.59
C PRO A 233 15.10 12.35 -15.66
N GLY A 234 13.90 12.55 -16.21
CA GLY A 234 12.66 12.59 -15.43
C GLY A 234 12.35 11.24 -14.76
N LEU A 235 12.50 10.15 -15.50
CA LEU A 235 12.33 8.79 -14.99
C LEU A 235 13.41 8.43 -13.97
N TYR A 236 14.66 8.83 -14.20
CA TYR A 236 15.76 8.68 -13.25
C TYR A 236 15.47 9.44 -11.95
N TRP A 237 15.09 10.71 -12.04
CA TRP A 237 14.74 11.54 -10.89
C TRP A 237 13.57 10.94 -10.09
N TYR A 238 12.53 10.50 -10.79
CA TYR A 238 11.40 9.79 -10.17
C TYR A 238 11.84 8.49 -9.48
N GLY A 239 12.73 7.73 -10.11
CA GLY A 239 13.32 6.53 -9.53
C GLY A 239 14.08 6.81 -8.23
N VAL A 240 14.91 7.85 -8.22
CA VAL A 240 15.66 8.28 -7.02
C VAL A 240 14.71 8.74 -5.91
N GLN A 241 13.67 9.51 -6.23
CA GLN A 241 12.69 9.98 -5.23
C GLN A 241 11.83 8.85 -4.65
N THR A 242 11.52 7.84 -5.45
CA THR A 242 10.68 6.72 -5.02
C THR A 242 11.47 5.57 -4.40
N ARG A 243 12.78 5.73 -4.21
CA ARG A 243 13.60 4.75 -3.49
C ARG A 243 13.14 4.64 -2.02
N PRO A 244 12.94 3.42 -1.47
CA PRO A 244 12.70 3.25 -0.05
C PRO A 244 13.94 3.67 0.76
N ALA A 245 13.73 4.35 1.90
CA ALA A 245 14.83 4.72 2.79
C ALA A 245 15.52 3.47 3.36
N ASP A 246 16.83 3.50 3.54
CA ASP A 246 17.59 2.35 4.07
C ASP A 246 17.10 1.92 5.46
N SER A 247 16.64 2.87 6.28
CA SER A 247 16.02 2.62 7.59
C SER A 247 14.64 1.96 7.54
N SER A 248 13.99 1.94 6.37
CA SER A 248 12.70 1.26 6.19
C SER A 248 12.86 -0.26 6.08
N PHE A 249 14.08 -0.75 5.82
CA PHE A 249 14.37 -2.17 5.73
C PHE A 249 14.55 -2.76 7.13
N ASP A 250 13.49 -3.37 7.65
CA ASP A 250 13.56 -4.16 8.88
C ASP A 250 13.98 -5.59 8.53
N THR A 251 15.29 -5.86 8.62
CA THR A 251 15.91 -7.16 8.34
C THR A 251 15.18 -8.31 9.03
N LYS A 252 14.83 -8.15 10.32
CA LYS A 252 14.17 -9.20 11.11
C LYS A 252 12.78 -9.49 10.56
N LYS A 253 12.01 -8.45 10.26
CA LYS A 253 10.65 -8.60 9.71
C LYS A 253 10.67 -9.20 8.30
N GLU A 254 11.58 -8.77 7.44
CA GLU A 254 11.68 -9.26 6.06
C GLU A 254 12.16 -10.71 5.99
N VAL A 255 13.21 -11.07 6.71
CA VAL A 255 13.67 -12.47 6.82
C VAL A 255 12.54 -13.36 7.35
N LYS A 256 11.82 -12.91 8.39
CA LYS A 256 10.67 -13.66 8.92
C LYS A 256 9.56 -13.85 7.88
N ARG A 257 9.33 -12.85 7.02
CA ARG A 257 8.35 -12.94 5.92
C ARG A 257 8.81 -13.96 4.87
N VAL A 258 10.10 -14.00 4.55
CA VAL A 258 10.70 -14.97 3.61
C VAL A 258 10.62 -16.39 4.15
N LEU A 259 11.03 -16.63 5.40
CA LEU A 259 10.97 -17.95 6.04
C LEU A 259 9.54 -18.48 6.22
N ARG A 260 8.53 -17.60 6.23
CA ARG A 260 7.12 -17.98 6.23
C ARG A 260 6.57 -18.33 4.84
N GLY A 261 7.40 -18.23 3.79
CA GLY A 261 6.99 -18.51 2.41
C GLY A 261 6.04 -17.47 1.82
N HIS A 262 6.04 -16.21 2.30
CA HIS A 262 5.10 -15.20 1.82
C HIS A 262 5.36 -14.78 0.36
N HIS A 263 6.58 -14.98 -0.13
CA HIS A 263 6.99 -14.68 -1.51
C HIS A 263 6.68 -15.82 -2.49
N LEU A 264 6.35 -17.01 -1.98
CA LEU A 264 6.03 -18.17 -2.80
C LEU A 264 4.56 -18.09 -3.29
N PRO A 265 4.24 -18.58 -4.49
CA PRO A 265 2.85 -18.69 -4.95
C PRO A 265 2.05 -19.62 -4.04
N ASP A 266 0.72 -19.45 -3.99
CA ASP A 266 -0.15 -20.22 -3.08
C ASP A 266 -0.08 -21.74 -3.30
N ASP A 267 0.28 -22.19 -4.50
CA ASP A 267 0.39 -23.61 -4.87
C ASP A 267 1.80 -24.22 -4.66
N HIS A 268 2.76 -23.47 -4.10
CA HIS A 268 4.12 -23.97 -3.94
C HIS A 268 4.19 -25.07 -2.85
N PRO A 269 4.86 -26.22 -3.09
CA PRO A 269 4.89 -27.35 -2.15
C PRO A 269 5.56 -27.01 -0.81
N GLN A 270 6.44 -26.00 -0.79
CA GLN A 270 7.09 -25.53 0.45
C GLN A 270 6.31 -24.43 1.19
N LYS A 271 5.20 -23.94 0.63
CA LYS A 271 4.39 -22.92 1.28
C LYS A 271 3.36 -23.61 2.18
N PRO A 272 3.31 -23.27 3.48
CA PRO A 272 2.36 -23.89 4.38
C PRO A 272 0.93 -23.63 3.90
N GLN A 273 0.18 -24.70 3.63
CA GLN A 273 -1.18 -24.59 3.11
C GLN A 273 -2.09 -23.93 4.16
N ARG A 274 -2.85 -22.90 3.76
CA ARG A 274 -3.79 -22.23 4.67
C ARG A 274 -4.92 -23.15 5.16
N ALA A 275 -5.16 -24.26 4.45
CA ALA A 275 -6.14 -25.26 4.84
C ALA A 275 -5.74 -26.02 6.12
N ASN A 276 -4.42 -26.13 6.39
CA ASN A 276 -3.89 -26.85 7.54
C ASN A 276 -3.41 -25.85 8.60
N PRO A 277 -4.24 -25.49 9.60
CA PRO A 277 -3.89 -24.47 10.59
C PRO A 277 -2.65 -24.85 11.41
N LEU A 278 -2.41 -26.15 11.61
CA LEU A 278 -1.28 -26.68 12.36
C LEU A 278 0.03 -26.47 11.61
N GLU A 279 0.07 -26.78 10.31
CA GLU A 279 1.24 -26.57 9.44
C GLU A 279 1.61 -25.08 9.32
N TRP A 280 0.60 -24.23 9.20
CA TRP A 280 0.80 -22.78 9.21
C TRP A 280 1.34 -22.26 10.55
N TRP A 281 0.89 -22.83 11.67
CA TRP A 281 1.38 -22.48 13.00
C TRP A 281 2.81 -22.96 13.23
N THR A 282 3.14 -24.20 12.86
CA THR A 282 4.50 -24.74 13.00
C THR A 282 5.48 -23.96 12.14
N ALA A 283 5.13 -23.61 10.90
CA ALA A 283 5.95 -22.74 10.05
C ALA A 283 6.22 -21.36 10.68
N LYS A 284 5.23 -20.78 11.36
CA LYS A 284 5.41 -19.50 12.08
C LYS A 284 6.37 -19.61 13.26
N ILE A 285 6.28 -20.69 14.03
CA ILE A 285 7.16 -20.93 15.18
C ILE A 285 8.58 -21.20 14.67
N ALA A 286 8.73 -22.11 13.70
CA ALA A 286 10.01 -22.43 13.07
C ALA A 286 10.69 -21.16 12.51
N ALA A 287 9.95 -20.33 11.77
CA ALA A 287 10.48 -19.06 11.27
C ALA A 287 10.90 -18.10 12.41
N SER A 288 10.16 -18.08 13.53
CA SER A 288 10.51 -17.23 14.67
C SER A 288 11.77 -17.74 15.38
N LEU A 289 11.86 -19.05 15.63
CA LEU A 289 13.04 -19.68 16.23
C LEU A 289 14.28 -19.51 15.35
N ALA A 290 14.16 -19.78 14.05
CA ALA A 290 15.25 -19.59 13.10
C ALA A 290 15.76 -18.15 13.09
N THR A 291 14.86 -17.15 13.17
CA THR A 291 15.29 -15.74 13.28
C THR A 291 16.01 -15.46 14.60
N GLU A 292 15.51 -15.93 15.74
CA GLU A 292 16.16 -15.67 17.04
C GLU A 292 17.50 -16.39 17.15
N VAL A 293 17.60 -17.64 16.67
CA VAL A 293 18.86 -18.39 16.64
C VAL A 293 19.87 -17.68 15.75
N GLY A 294 19.47 -17.24 14.55
CA GLY A 294 20.36 -16.47 13.67
C GLY A 294 20.80 -15.13 14.27
N ALA A 295 19.93 -14.47 15.04
CA ALA A 295 20.30 -13.25 15.76
C ALA A 295 21.30 -13.53 16.90
N ALA A 296 21.14 -14.65 17.61
CA ALA A 296 22.00 -15.04 18.73
C ALA A 296 23.37 -15.59 18.28
N SER A 297 23.45 -16.26 17.14
CA SER A 297 24.63 -17.00 16.66
C SER A 297 25.69 -16.14 15.96
N GLY A 298 25.55 -14.81 15.95
CA GLY A 298 26.46 -13.91 15.21
C GLY A 298 25.77 -12.77 14.48
N GLY A 299 24.43 -12.71 14.51
CA GLY A 299 23.65 -11.65 13.89
C GLY A 299 23.43 -11.85 12.39
N TYR A 300 22.69 -10.91 11.80
CA TYR A 300 22.48 -10.86 10.36
C TYR A 300 23.55 -9.98 9.72
N ALA A 301 24.25 -10.48 8.70
CA ALA A 301 25.09 -9.62 7.87
C ALA A 301 24.20 -8.98 6.80
N LEU A 302 23.88 -7.70 6.99
CA LEU A 302 23.10 -6.89 6.05
C LEU A 302 24.06 -6.08 5.17
N GLU A 303 23.99 -6.30 3.87
CA GLU A 303 24.66 -5.49 2.85
C GLU A 303 23.61 -4.76 2.02
N LEU A 304 23.65 -3.43 2.03
CA LEU A 304 22.80 -2.56 1.21
C LEU A 304 23.64 -1.92 0.11
N THR A 305 23.41 -2.32 -1.13
CA THR A 305 24.13 -1.80 -2.30
C THR A 305 23.20 -0.93 -3.14
N PRO A 306 23.48 0.37 -3.33
CA PRO A 306 22.70 1.19 -4.25
C PRO A 306 22.93 0.71 -5.69
N LEU A 307 21.85 0.50 -6.44
CA LEU A 307 21.88 0.12 -7.85
C LEU A 307 21.49 1.31 -8.74
N LEU A 308 21.97 1.30 -9.98
CA LEU A 308 21.59 2.26 -11.03
C LEU A 308 21.73 3.73 -10.58
N GLY A 309 22.83 4.06 -9.90
CA GLY A 309 23.05 5.42 -9.39
C GLY A 309 22.04 5.86 -8.33
N GLY A 310 21.43 4.92 -7.59
CA GLY A 310 20.53 5.21 -6.46
C GLY A 310 19.04 5.12 -6.77
N VAL A 311 18.65 4.70 -7.98
CA VAL A 311 17.23 4.45 -8.34
C VAL A 311 16.65 3.26 -7.58
N ALA A 312 17.47 2.25 -7.32
CA ALA A 312 17.08 1.06 -6.57
C ALA A 312 18.11 0.74 -5.50
N THR A 313 17.73 -0.06 -4.52
CA THR A 313 18.64 -0.58 -3.48
C THR A 313 18.57 -2.08 -3.45
N HIS A 314 19.70 -2.74 -3.65
CA HIS A 314 19.80 -4.17 -3.43
C HIS A 314 20.12 -4.40 -1.95
N ALA A 315 19.32 -5.23 -1.29
CA ALA A 315 19.60 -5.66 0.08
C ALA A 315 19.93 -7.15 0.05
N ARG A 316 21.10 -7.51 0.57
CA ARG A 316 21.52 -8.90 0.75
C ARG A 316 21.66 -9.17 2.23
N VAL A 317 20.95 -10.20 2.72
CA VAL A 317 21.02 -10.63 4.12
C VAL A 317 21.56 -12.05 4.15
N VAL A 318 22.74 -12.22 4.73
CA VAL A 318 23.32 -13.53 4.99
C VAL A 318 22.91 -13.99 6.39
N LEU A 319 22.46 -15.25 6.46
CA LEU A 319 22.01 -15.96 7.66
C LEU A 319 22.97 -17.13 7.91
N PRO A 320 24.12 -16.90 8.58
CA PRO A 320 25.15 -17.93 8.75
C PRO A 320 24.62 -19.19 9.43
N ALA A 321 23.75 -19.04 10.45
CA ALA A 321 23.16 -20.17 11.18
C ALA A 321 22.32 -21.12 10.32
N LEU A 322 21.80 -20.64 9.19
CA LEU A 322 20.97 -21.44 8.28
C LEU A 322 21.70 -21.80 6.99
N GLY A 323 22.91 -21.28 6.76
CA GLY A 323 23.58 -21.40 5.46
C GLY A 323 22.75 -20.78 4.33
N LEU A 324 22.04 -19.68 4.58
CA LEU A 324 21.17 -19.03 3.58
C LEU A 324 21.58 -17.58 3.33
N ALA A 325 21.42 -17.13 2.09
CA ALA A 325 21.49 -15.74 1.71
C ALA A 325 20.16 -15.35 1.04
N CYS A 326 19.53 -14.30 1.55
CA CYS A 326 18.30 -13.75 0.99
C CYS A 326 18.60 -12.41 0.32
N GLU A 327 18.00 -12.18 -0.84
CA GLU A 327 18.20 -10.97 -1.63
C GLU A 327 16.85 -10.25 -1.85
N TRP A 328 16.87 -8.92 -1.73
CA TRP A 328 15.74 -8.04 -2.01
C TRP A 328 16.16 -6.88 -2.89
N ILE A 329 15.18 -6.34 -3.62
CA ILE A 329 15.30 -5.06 -4.31
C ILE A 329 14.27 -4.08 -3.76
N GLY A 330 14.75 -2.91 -3.34
CA GLY A 330 13.96 -1.78 -2.91
C GLY A 330 13.73 -0.82 -4.08
N CYS A 331 12.48 -0.67 -4.50
CA CYS A 331 12.03 0.32 -5.49
C CYS A 331 10.57 0.71 -5.20
N HIS A 332 10.16 1.91 -5.62
CA HIS A 332 8.79 2.42 -5.41
C HIS A 332 8.29 2.28 -3.95
N HIS A 333 9.11 2.73 -3.00
CA HIS A 333 8.85 2.70 -1.55
C HIS A 333 8.58 1.31 -0.96
N THR A 334 8.88 0.24 -1.71
CA THR A 334 8.56 -1.14 -1.34
C THR A 334 9.79 -2.04 -1.52
N TRP A 335 9.91 -3.05 -0.67
CA TRP A 335 10.94 -4.07 -0.76
C TRP A 335 10.36 -5.34 -1.36
N TYR A 336 10.99 -5.83 -2.43
CA TYR A 336 10.60 -7.04 -3.15
C TYR A 336 11.67 -8.10 -2.94
N HIS A 337 11.27 -9.27 -2.44
CA HIS A 337 12.17 -10.41 -2.34
C HIS A 337 12.49 -10.95 -3.74
N LEU A 338 13.77 -11.06 -4.07
CA LEU A 338 14.23 -11.57 -5.36
C LEU A 338 14.41 -13.09 -5.31
N ARG A 339 15.26 -13.56 -4.39
CA ARG A 339 15.63 -14.97 -4.29
C ARG A 339 16.25 -15.31 -2.94
N THR A 340 16.23 -16.59 -2.63
CA THR A 340 17.00 -17.20 -1.53
C THR A 340 17.99 -18.17 -2.15
N THR A 341 19.26 -18.05 -1.80
CA THR A 341 20.34 -18.94 -2.25
C THR A 341 21.00 -19.58 -1.03
N GLU A 342 21.59 -20.76 -1.19
CA GLU A 342 22.49 -21.31 -0.19
C GLU A 342 23.72 -20.40 -0.10
N ALA A 343 24.13 -20.06 1.12
CA ALA A 343 25.35 -19.32 1.36
C ALA A 343 26.51 -20.30 1.14
N SER A 344 27.22 -20.15 0.02
CA SER A 344 28.49 -20.84 -0.19
C SER A 344 29.48 -20.33 0.86
N GLU A 345 29.92 -21.23 1.76
CA GLU A 345 31.02 -20.97 2.70
C GLU A 345 32.31 -20.57 1.98
#